data_AF-A0A953Q3C5-F1
#
_entry.id   AF-A0A953Q3C5-F1
#
_cell.length_a   1.000
_cell.length_b   1.000
_cell.length_c   1.000
_cell.angle_alpha   90.00
_cell.angle_beta   90.00
_cell.angle_gamma   90.00
#
_symmetry.space_group_name_H-M   'P 1'
#
loop_
_entity.id
_entity.type
_entity.pdbx_description
1 polymer ?
#
loop_
_entity_poly.entity_id
_entity_poly.type
_entity_poly.pdbx_seq_one_letter_code
_entity_poly.pdbx_strand_id
1 'polypeptide(L)'
;VATVIPFYERFLEAFPTVRHLARAPVERVLRLWSGLGYYRRARHLHEAARFLVRTHGARFPQDYPQARSLPGIGDYTARAILSMAFGQPYAVLDGNVARVVARLLALKGNLHQRAFRRTVEAQLDALLARRDPGNFNQALMELGQTICLPRAPRCNTCPLREWCQACQHGNPESFPEPRPRRATESRCLAAALIQRTEKVALIRGLDDGLLPDLWNFPSAFGDSQSAARSHLHQKLADLTHGAVSLAESLAQLRHGITYRSIQVNVYPAQIRLPRQGKAFRWVSLSKLSQGAVSQLARKIADELL
;
A
#
# COMPACT_ATOMS: atom_id res chain seq x y z
N VAL A 1 -1.03 10.21 -8.44
CA VAL A 1 -2.04 9.97 -9.51
C VAL A 1 -1.44 9.17 -10.67
N ALA A 2 -0.31 9.59 -11.26
CA ALA A 2 0.33 8.92 -12.41
C ALA A 2 0.51 7.39 -12.26
N THR A 3 0.90 6.90 -11.07
CA THR A 3 1.09 5.46 -10.83
C THR A 3 -0.21 4.65 -10.91
N VAL A 4 -1.38 5.24 -10.59
CA VAL A 4 -2.64 4.50 -10.46
C VAL A 4 -3.40 4.41 -11.78
N ILE A 5 -3.30 5.42 -12.65
CA ILE A 5 -4.04 5.51 -13.93
C ILE A 5 -3.98 4.20 -14.75
N PRO A 6 -2.79 3.68 -15.14
CA PRO A 6 -2.73 2.49 -15.98
C PRO A 6 -3.23 1.22 -15.27
N PHE A 7 -3.19 1.19 -13.94
CA PHE A 7 -3.77 0.08 -13.19
C PHE A 7 -5.29 0.16 -13.15
N TYR A 8 -5.84 1.37 -12.93
CA TYR A 8 -7.27 1.61 -12.90
C TYR A 8 -7.93 1.22 -14.22
N GLU A 9 -7.36 1.68 -15.35
CA GLU A 9 -7.87 1.40 -16.70
C GLU A 9 -7.90 -0.11 -16.99
N ARG A 10 -6.77 -0.81 -16.84
CA ARG A 10 -6.69 -2.26 -17.05
C ARG A 10 -7.57 -3.06 -16.09
N PHE A 11 -7.75 -2.57 -14.87
CA PHE A 11 -8.59 -3.23 -13.87
C PHE A 11 -10.07 -3.12 -14.24
N LEU A 12 -10.52 -1.95 -14.73
CA LEU A 12 -11.88 -1.74 -15.21
C LEU A 12 -12.15 -2.47 -16.53
N GLU A 13 -11.18 -2.51 -17.44
CA GLU A 13 -11.29 -3.30 -18.67
C GLU A 13 -11.49 -4.79 -18.35
N ALA A 14 -10.69 -5.33 -17.42
CA ALA A 14 -10.81 -6.72 -17.01
C ALA A 14 -12.06 -7.01 -16.17
N PHE A 15 -12.54 -6.03 -15.39
CA PHE A 15 -13.69 -6.14 -14.50
C PHE A 15 -14.67 -4.96 -14.66
N PRO A 16 -15.43 -4.88 -15.77
CA PRO A 16 -16.27 -3.71 -16.07
C PRO A 16 -17.39 -3.47 -15.06
N THR A 17 -17.77 -4.51 -14.29
CA THR A 17 -18.80 -4.40 -13.26
C THR A 17 -18.38 -5.12 -12.00
N VAL A 18 -18.99 -4.76 -10.87
CA VAL A 18 -18.78 -5.45 -9.58
C VAL A 18 -19.08 -6.95 -9.66
N ARG A 19 -20.00 -7.37 -10.55
CA ARG A 19 -20.30 -8.80 -10.80
C ARG A 19 -19.14 -9.53 -11.47
N HIS A 20 -18.47 -8.89 -12.43
CA HIS A 20 -17.26 -9.45 -13.05
C HIS A 20 -16.16 -9.63 -12.02
N LEU A 21 -15.92 -8.60 -11.20
CA LEU A 21 -14.94 -8.66 -10.12
C LEU A 21 -15.25 -9.77 -9.11
N ALA A 22 -16.51 -9.87 -8.65
CA ALA A 22 -16.92 -10.86 -7.66
C ALA A 22 -16.74 -12.32 -8.11
N ARG A 23 -16.97 -12.59 -9.40
CA ARG A 23 -16.85 -13.92 -10.01
C ARG A 23 -15.41 -14.32 -10.32
N ALA A 24 -14.47 -13.37 -10.33
CA ALA A 24 -13.10 -13.64 -10.70
C ALA A 24 -12.38 -14.56 -9.68
N PRO A 25 -11.44 -15.40 -10.14
CA PRO A 25 -10.46 -16.02 -9.25
C PRO A 25 -9.62 -14.94 -8.57
N VAL A 26 -9.34 -15.11 -7.27
CA VAL A 26 -8.58 -14.12 -6.49
C VAL A 26 -7.18 -13.90 -7.06
N GLU A 27 -6.58 -14.93 -7.66
CA GLU A 27 -5.29 -14.88 -8.32
C GLU A 27 -5.28 -13.92 -9.51
N ARG A 28 -6.39 -13.84 -10.26
CA ARG A 28 -6.54 -12.89 -11.37
C ARG A 28 -6.60 -11.45 -10.85
N VAL A 29 -7.33 -11.23 -9.75
CA VAL A 29 -7.42 -9.91 -9.11
C VAL A 29 -6.04 -9.45 -8.61
N LEU A 30 -5.31 -10.33 -7.91
CA LEU A 30 -3.98 -10.01 -7.38
C LEU A 30 -2.95 -9.79 -8.49
N ARG A 31 -3.06 -10.51 -9.61
CA ARG A 31 -2.22 -10.28 -10.80
C ARG A 31 -2.42 -8.87 -11.36
N LEU A 32 -3.66 -8.44 -11.55
CA LEU A 32 -3.95 -7.09 -12.05
C LEU A 32 -3.58 -5.97 -11.05
N TRP A 33 -3.55 -6.29 -9.76
CA TRP A 33 -3.06 -5.39 -8.71
C TRP A 33 -1.53 -5.33 -8.60
N SER A 34 -0.83 -6.24 -9.28
CA SER A 34 0.57 -6.50 -9.01
C SER A 34 1.46 -5.32 -9.35
N GLY A 35 2.16 -4.77 -8.36
CA GLY A 35 2.97 -3.55 -8.47
C GLY A 35 2.43 -2.36 -7.69
N LEU A 36 1.13 -2.32 -7.36
CA LEU A 36 0.52 -1.23 -6.55
C LEU A 36 0.82 -1.32 -5.04
N GLY A 37 1.35 -2.46 -4.58
CA GLY A 37 1.58 -2.72 -3.15
C GLY A 37 0.28 -2.82 -2.32
N TYR A 38 0.43 -3.06 -1.01
CA TYR A 38 -0.68 -3.22 -0.07
C TYR A 38 -1.79 -4.15 -0.57
N TYR A 39 -1.44 -5.38 -0.94
CA TYR A 39 -2.31 -6.36 -1.61
C TYR A 39 -3.55 -6.75 -0.79
N ARG A 40 -3.54 -6.52 0.53
CA ARG A 40 -4.73 -6.62 1.37
C ARG A 40 -5.88 -5.77 0.85
N ARG A 41 -5.60 -4.60 0.25
CA ARG A 41 -6.63 -3.76 -0.42
C ARG A 41 -7.32 -4.49 -1.57
N ALA A 42 -6.56 -5.20 -2.40
CA ALA A 42 -7.11 -5.96 -3.52
C ALA A 42 -8.02 -7.11 -3.04
N ARG A 43 -7.59 -7.81 -1.97
CA ARG A 43 -8.38 -8.88 -1.35
C ARG A 43 -9.68 -8.34 -0.77
N HIS A 44 -9.60 -7.29 0.05
CA HIS A 44 -10.79 -6.70 0.65
C HIS A 44 -11.74 -6.12 -0.42
N LEU A 45 -11.21 -5.49 -1.48
CA LEU A 45 -12.02 -5.01 -2.59
C LEU A 45 -12.79 -6.17 -3.28
N HIS A 46 -12.13 -7.30 -3.47
CA HIS A 46 -12.75 -8.50 -4.03
C HIS A 46 -13.79 -9.12 -3.09
N GLU A 47 -13.50 -9.17 -1.78
CA GLU A 47 -14.44 -9.61 -0.75
C GLU A 47 -15.67 -8.69 -0.68
N ALA A 48 -15.47 -7.37 -0.74
CA ALA A 48 -16.56 -6.40 -0.81
C ALA A 48 -17.39 -6.57 -2.07
N ALA A 49 -16.78 -6.81 -3.23
CA ALA A 49 -17.51 -7.08 -4.46
C ALA A 49 -18.41 -8.33 -4.33
N ARG A 50 -17.88 -9.41 -3.75
CA ARG A 50 -18.66 -10.64 -3.48
C ARG A 50 -19.79 -10.39 -2.49
N PHE A 51 -19.51 -9.63 -1.42
CA PHE A 51 -20.52 -9.25 -0.44
C PHE A 51 -21.64 -8.41 -1.06
N LEU A 52 -21.31 -7.41 -1.88
CA LEU A 52 -22.28 -6.58 -2.59
C LEU A 52 -23.18 -7.40 -3.52
N VAL A 53 -22.62 -8.36 -4.25
CA VAL A 53 -23.40 -9.24 -5.13
C VAL A 53 -24.36 -10.12 -4.33
N ARG A 54 -23.89 -10.69 -3.21
CA ARG A 54 -24.67 -11.61 -2.38
C ARG A 54 -25.77 -10.90 -1.57
N THR A 55 -25.46 -9.75 -0.99
CA THR A 55 -26.31 -9.10 0.01
C THR A 55 -27.06 -7.88 -0.54
N HIS A 56 -26.49 -7.16 -1.50
CA HIS A 56 -27.04 -5.89 -2.00
C HIS A 56 -27.40 -5.94 -3.50
N GLY A 57 -27.51 -7.13 -4.10
CA GLY A 57 -27.90 -7.27 -5.51
C GLY A 57 -26.94 -6.58 -6.49
N ALA A 58 -25.65 -6.49 -6.14
CA ALA A 58 -24.61 -5.78 -6.88
C ALA A 58 -24.77 -4.24 -6.92
N ARG A 59 -25.52 -3.65 -5.99
CA ARG A 59 -25.63 -2.20 -5.81
C ARG A 59 -24.85 -1.75 -4.59
N PHE A 60 -24.10 -0.66 -4.71
CA PHE A 60 -23.41 -0.07 -3.57
C PHE A 60 -24.43 0.61 -2.64
N PRO A 61 -24.37 0.38 -1.31
CA PRO A 61 -25.30 1.00 -0.36
C PRO A 61 -25.08 2.51 -0.28
N GLN A 62 -26.17 3.27 -0.17
CA GLN A 62 -26.13 4.74 -0.17
C GLN A 62 -26.19 5.36 1.22
N ASP A 63 -26.32 4.55 2.28
CA ASP A 63 -26.18 5.00 3.66
C ASP A 63 -24.78 4.68 4.21
N TYR A 64 -24.32 5.55 5.11
CA TYR A 64 -22.99 5.44 5.70
C TYR A 64 -22.77 4.14 6.50
N PRO A 65 -23.66 3.72 7.42
CA PRO A 65 -23.46 2.48 8.18
C PRO A 65 -23.27 1.24 7.29
N GLN A 66 -24.11 1.06 6.26
CA GLN A 66 -23.98 -0.07 5.35
C GLN A 66 -22.73 0.03 4.49
N ALA A 67 -22.41 1.20 3.92
CA ALA A 67 -21.19 1.39 3.15
C ALA A 67 -19.94 1.07 3.99
N ARG A 68 -19.92 1.51 5.25
CA ARG A 68 -18.82 1.30 6.18
C ARG A 68 -18.68 -0.16 6.64
N SER A 69 -19.76 -0.94 6.56
CA SER A 69 -19.75 -2.36 6.90
C SER A 69 -19.06 -3.24 5.86
N LEU A 70 -18.84 -2.73 4.64
CA LEU A 70 -18.22 -3.48 3.56
C LEU A 70 -16.73 -3.78 3.85
N PRO A 71 -16.23 -4.99 3.52
CA PRO A 71 -14.82 -5.34 3.66
C PRO A 71 -13.87 -4.31 3.05
N GLY A 72 -12.92 -3.80 3.85
CA GLY A 72 -11.93 -2.82 3.41
C GLY A 72 -12.44 -1.40 3.16
N ILE A 73 -13.72 -1.12 3.36
CA ILE A 73 -14.27 0.24 3.31
C ILE A 73 -14.18 0.84 4.71
N GLY A 74 -13.25 1.78 4.91
CA GLY A 74 -13.14 2.60 6.12
C GLY A 74 -13.94 3.89 6.04
N ASP A 75 -13.89 4.72 7.09
CA ASP A 75 -14.62 6.01 7.17
C ASP A 75 -14.30 6.90 5.96
N TYR A 76 -13.02 7.05 5.63
CA TYR A 76 -12.55 7.82 4.47
C TYR A 76 -13.20 7.32 3.17
N THR A 77 -13.10 6.03 2.88
CA THR A 77 -13.59 5.46 1.62
C THR A 77 -15.11 5.51 1.53
N ALA A 78 -15.81 5.24 2.63
CA ALA A 78 -17.28 5.32 2.68
C ALA A 78 -17.73 6.76 2.35
N ARG A 79 -17.20 7.76 3.05
CA ARG A 79 -17.55 9.17 2.82
C ARG A 79 -17.15 9.63 1.42
N ALA A 80 -16.01 9.19 0.90
CA ALA A 80 -15.56 9.53 -0.45
C ALA A 80 -16.51 9.00 -1.52
N ILE A 81 -16.85 7.71 -1.48
CA ILE A 81 -17.77 7.11 -2.45
C ILE A 81 -19.16 7.75 -2.32
N LEU A 82 -19.69 7.88 -1.10
CA LEU A 82 -21.02 8.43 -0.86
C LEU A 82 -21.14 9.89 -1.33
N SER A 83 -20.13 10.73 -1.09
CA SER A 83 -20.15 12.12 -1.56
C SER A 83 -19.94 12.24 -3.07
N MET A 84 -18.96 11.54 -3.63
CA MET A 84 -18.57 11.70 -5.05
C MET A 84 -19.51 10.99 -6.01
N ALA A 85 -19.99 9.79 -5.67
CA ALA A 85 -20.82 8.99 -6.56
C ALA A 85 -22.33 9.11 -6.25
N PHE A 86 -22.69 9.48 -5.03
CA PHE A 86 -24.10 9.51 -4.57
C PHE A 86 -24.54 10.88 -4.03
N GLY A 87 -23.70 11.91 -4.09
CA GLY A 87 -24.04 13.27 -3.67
C GLY A 87 -24.36 13.42 -2.17
N GLN A 88 -24.00 12.43 -1.34
CA GLN A 88 -24.29 12.48 0.09
C GLN A 88 -23.39 13.50 0.79
N PRO A 89 -23.92 14.30 1.74
CA PRO A 89 -23.21 15.42 2.35
C PRO A 89 -22.22 14.97 3.44
N TYR A 90 -21.24 14.15 3.05
CA TYR A 90 -20.15 13.70 3.91
C TYR A 90 -18.85 14.39 3.54
N ALA A 91 -18.23 15.06 4.51
CA ALA A 91 -16.90 15.61 4.36
C ALA A 91 -15.83 14.52 4.39
N VAL A 92 -14.82 14.61 3.52
CA VAL A 92 -13.78 13.60 3.38
C VAL A 92 -12.44 14.14 3.85
N LEU A 93 -11.87 13.50 4.88
CA LEU A 93 -10.58 13.87 5.44
C LEU A 93 -9.47 12.90 5.01
N ASP A 94 -8.55 13.37 4.18
CA ASP A 94 -7.24 12.74 3.96
C ASP A 94 -6.08 13.66 4.40
N GLY A 95 -4.84 13.24 4.14
CA GLY A 95 -3.66 14.04 4.47
C GLY A 95 -3.51 15.33 3.66
N ASN A 96 -4.10 15.41 2.47
CA ASN A 96 -4.10 16.61 1.63
C ASN A 96 -5.10 17.63 2.16
N VAL A 97 -6.35 17.20 2.36
CA VAL A 97 -7.43 18.01 2.92
C VAL A 97 -7.09 18.49 4.32
N ALA A 98 -6.55 17.62 5.18
CA ALA A 98 -6.13 18.01 6.52
C ALA A 98 -5.12 19.16 6.51
N ARG A 99 -4.15 19.12 5.58
CA ARG A 99 -3.15 20.18 5.44
C ARG A 99 -3.75 21.48 4.94
N VAL A 100 -4.66 21.41 3.96
CA VAL A 100 -5.37 22.59 3.46
C VAL A 100 -6.15 23.26 4.59
N VAL A 101 -6.98 22.50 5.32
CA VAL A 101 -7.80 23.04 6.42
C VAL A 101 -6.93 23.57 7.56
N ALA A 102 -5.89 22.83 7.96
CA ALA A 102 -4.98 23.26 9.01
C ALA A 102 -4.29 24.59 8.68
N ARG A 103 -3.90 24.81 7.41
CA ARG A 103 -3.31 26.07 6.96
C ARG A 103 -4.33 27.19 6.83
N LEU A 104 -5.49 26.89 6.25
CA LEU A 104 -6.57 27.85 6.08
C LEU A 104 -6.95 28.51 7.41
N LEU A 105 -7.02 27.71 8.47
CA LEU A 105 -7.49 28.12 9.80
C LEU A 105 -6.37 28.17 10.86
N ALA A 106 -5.10 28.07 10.45
CA ALA A 106 -3.93 28.05 11.34
C ALA A 106 -4.06 27.11 12.56
N LEU A 107 -4.59 25.89 12.35
CA LEU A 107 -4.84 24.91 13.41
C LEU A 107 -3.55 24.25 13.89
N LYS A 108 -3.23 24.41 15.18
CA LYS A 108 -2.07 23.78 15.83
C LYS A 108 -2.28 22.28 16.07
N GLY A 109 -1.22 21.50 15.94
CA GLY A 109 -1.22 20.05 16.08
C GLY A 109 -1.12 19.28 14.76
N ASN A 110 -1.34 17.97 14.83
CA ASN A 110 -1.19 17.06 13.70
C ASN A 110 -2.17 15.88 13.72
N LEU A 111 -2.34 15.21 12.57
CA LEU A 111 -3.33 14.14 12.38
C LEU A 111 -3.14 12.90 13.29
N HIS A 112 -2.00 12.75 13.98
CA HIS A 112 -1.82 11.66 14.96
C HIS A 112 -2.45 11.98 16.32
N GLN A 113 -2.75 13.25 16.59
CA GLN A 113 -3.46 13.67 17.77
C GLN A 113 -4.97 13.56 17.51
N ARG A 114 -5.66 12.75 18.32
CA ARG A 114 -7.11 12.53 18.18
C ARG A 114 -7.90 13.83 18.30
N ALA A 115 -7.49 14.73 19.18
CA ALA A 115 -8.12 16.05 19.36
C ALA A 115 -8.01 16.90 18.09
N PHE A 116 -6.80 17.03 17.53
CA PHE A 116 -6.58 17.75 16.28
C PHE A 116 -7.42 17.19 15.13
N ARG A 117 -7.42 15.85 14.97
CA ARG A 117 -8.23 15.20 13.92
C ARG A 117 -9.71 15.57 14.05
N ARG A 118 -10.28 15.51 15.26
CA ARG A 118 -11.68 15.91 15.52
C ARG A 118 -11.94 17.38 15.19
N THR A 119 -11.01 18.27 15.55
CA THR A 119 -11.12 19.69 15.20
C THR A 119 -11.16 19.88 13.70
N VAL A 120 -10.25 19.25 12.94
CA VAL A 120 -10.23 19.34 11.48
C VAL A 120 -11.50 18.77 10.87
N GLU A 121 -11.99 17.62 11.36
CA GLU A 121 -13.25 17.02 10.90
C GLU A 121 -14.43 17.97 11.12
N ALA A 122 -14.56 18.57 12.31
CA ALA A 122 -15.63 19.52 12.61
C ALA A 122 -15.58 20.78 11.73
N GLN A 123 -14.38 21.32 11.48
CA GLN A 123 -14.21 22.47 10.58
C GLN A 123 -14.56 22.11 9.14
N LEU A 124 -14.16 20.92 8.68
CA LEU A 124 -14.47 20.46 7.34
C LEU A 124 -15.98 20.21 7.15
N ASP A 125 -16.66 19.65 8.15
CA ASP A 125 -18.12 19.48 8.14
C ASP A 125 -18.87 20.82 8.11
N ALA A 126 -18.33 21.86 8.77
CA ALA A 126 -18.88 23.21 8.73
C ALA A 126 -18.68 23.91 7.37
N LEU A 127 -17.54 23.66 6.70
CA LEU A 127 -17.20 24.24 5.40
C LEU A 127 -17.83 23.50 4.21
N LEU A 128 -18.34 22.29 4.42
CA LEU A 128 -18.81 21.42 3.35
C LEU A 128 -19.90 22.09 2.50
N ALA A 129 -19.67 22.16 1.18
CA ALA A 129 -20.71 22.55 0.24
C ALA A 129 -21.76 21.43 0.12
N ARG A 130 -22.77 21.43 1.01
CA ARG A 130 -23.76 20.35 1.13
C ARG A 130 -24.58 20.08 -0.15
N ARG A 131 -24.70 21.07 -1.05
CA ARG A 131 -25.37 20.92 -2.34
C ARG A 131 -24.51 20.20 -3.39
N ASP A 132 -23.19 20.22 -3.21
CA ASP A 132 -22.24 19.60 -4.13
C ASP A 132 -21.01 19.05 -3.36
N PRO A 133 -21.23 18.06 -2.47
CA PRO A 133 -20.19 17.59 -1.56
C PRO A 133 -19.09 16.84 -2.31
N GLY A 134 -19.43 16.18 -3.43
CA GLY A 134 -18.49 15.46 -4.28
C GLY A 134 -17.43 16.38 -4.89
N ASN A 135 -17.86 17.47 -5.54
CA ASN A 135 -16.91 18.43 -6.13
C ASN A 135 -16.14 19.19 -5.06
N PHE A 136 -16.77 19.54 -3.93
CA PHE A 136 -16.07 20.16 -2.80
C PHE A 136 -14.91 19.29 -2.29
N ASN A 137 -15.19 18.00 -2.02
CA ASN A 137 -14.17 17.07 -1.52
C ASN A 137 -13.04 16.89 -2.55
N GLN A 138 -13.36 16.70 -3.83
CA GLN A 138 -12.36 16.56 -4.89
C GLN A 138 -11.53 17.83 -5.07
N ALA A 139 -12.15 19.01 -5.03
CA ALA A 139 -11.45 20.29 -5.15
C ALA A 139 -10.44 20.50 -4.01
N LEU A 140 -10.79 20.15 -2.76
CA LEU A 140 -9.85 20.25 -1.64
C LEU A 140 -8.70 19.23 -1.74
N MET A 141 -8.99 18.00 -2.18
CA MET A 141 -7.94 17.01 -2.43
C MET A 141 -6.97 17.49 -3.52
N GLU A 142 -7.49 18.00 -4.63
CA GLU A 142 -6.72 18.50 -5.76
C GLU A 142 -5.91 19.75 -5.39
N LEU A 143 -6.52 20.68 -4.64
CA LEU A 143 -5.84 21.86 -4.11
C LEU A 143 -4.65 21.46 -3.24
N GLY A 144 -4.84 20.49 -2.33
CA GLY A 144 -3.75 19.95 -1.51
C GLY A 144 -2.67 19.28 -2.35
N GLN A 145 -3.05 18.57 -3.42
CA GLN A 145 -2.13 17.82 -4.27
C GLN A 145 -1.28 18.70 -5.20
N THR A 146 -1.80 19.84 -5.66
CA THR A 146 -1.21 20.63 -6.76
C THR A 146 -0.73 22.03 -6.37
N ILE A 147 -1.33 22.64 -5.34
CA ILE A 147 -1.06 24.03 -4.95
C ILE A 147 -0.61 24.12 -3.50
N CYS A 148 -1.42 23.63 -2.56
CA CYS A 148 -1.13 23.65 -1.13
C CYS A 148 -0.21 22.47 -0.76
N LEU A 149 0.98 22.46 -1.36
CA LEU A 149 1.97 21.38 -1.27
C LEU A 149 2.60 21.29 0.13
N PRO A 150 3.05 20.10 0.58
CA PRO A 150 3.69 19.94 1.88
C PRO A 150 4.86 20.90 2.13
N ARG A 151 5.69 21.13 1.10
CA ARG A 151 6.79 22.09 1.08
C ARG A 151 6.61 23.04 -0.10
N ALA A 152 7.06 24.28 0.06
CA ALA A 152 6.94 25.35 -0.93
C ALA A 152 5.52 25.43 -1.55
N PRO A 153 4.46 25.63 -0.73
CA PRO A 153 3.11 25.78 -1.25
C PRO A 153 3.03 26.98 -2.20
N ARG A 154 2.27 26.84 -3.28
CA ARG A 154 2.12 27.88 -4.32
C ARG A 154 1.07 28.91 -3.90
N CYS A 155 1.30 29.58 -2.77
CA CYS A 155 0.30 30.46 -2.15
C CYS A 155 -0.16 31.60 -3.06
N ASN A 156 0.71 32.12 -3.92
CA ASN A 156 0.37 33.22 -4.83
C ASN A 156 -0.71 32.87 -5.86
N THR A 157 -0.83 31.59 -6.24
CA THR A 157 -1.86 31.11 -7.17
C THR A 157 -2.96 30.32 -6.47
N CYS A 158 -2.96 30.32 -5.12
CA CYS A 158 -3.96 29.60 -4.35
C CYS A 158 -5.29 30.36 -4.35
N PRO A 159 -6.41 29.73 -4.75
CA PRO A 159 -7.71 30.39 -4.75
C PRO A 159 -8.19 30.73 -3.33
N LEU A 160 -7.60 30.10 -2.29
CA LEU A 160 -7.94 30.37 -0.89
C LEU A 160 -6.99 31.36 -0.20
N ARG A 161 -6.07 31.99 -0.94
CA ARG A 161 -4.98 32.80 -0.37
C ARG A 161 -5.51 33.89 0.57
N GLU A 162 -6.54 34.62 0.15
CA GLU A 162 -7.08 35.77 0.89
C GLU A 162 -7.64 35.38 2.25
N TRP A 163 -8.19 34.16 2.38
CA TRP A 163 -8.75 33.63 3.63
C TRP A 163 -7.76 32.79 4.44
N CYS A 164 -6.57 32.52 3.92
CA CYS A 164 -5.63 31.58 4.53
C CYS A 164 -4.81 32.23 5.65
N GLN A 165 -5.17 31.92 6.90
CA GLN A 165 -4.50 32.48 8.09
C GLN A 165 -3.02 32.13 8.15
N ALA A 166 -2.63 30.89 7.82
CA ALA A 166 -1.22 30.52 7.84
C ALA A 166 -0.40 31.24 6.73
N CYS A 167 -1.03 31.62 5.62
CA CYS A 167 -0.40 32.47 4.61
C CYS A 167 -0.27 33.92 5.09
N GLN A 168 -1.30 34.46 5.75
CA GLN A 168 -1.27 35.80 6.35
C GLN A 168 -0.19 35.93 7.44
N HIS A 169 0.06 34.86 8.20
CA HIS A 169 1.15 34.76 9.17
C HIS A 169 2.54 34.56 8.54
N GLY A 170 2.64 34.42 7.22
CA GLY A 170 3.90 34.22 6.50
C GLY A 170 4.57 32.86 6.71
N ASN A 171 3.90 31.89 7.34
CA ASN A 171 4.48 30.58 7.66
C ASN A 171 3.48 29.41 7.49
N PRO A 172 3.04 29.12 6.25
CA PRO A 172 2.13 28.00 5.98
C PRO A 172 2.76 26.63 6.21
N GLU A 173 4.09 26.50 6.13
CA GLU A 173 4.77 25.21 6.29
C GLU A 173 4.80 24.68 7.72
N SER A 174 4.60 25.55 8.72
CA SER A 174 4.41 25.12 10.11
C SER A 174 3.08 24.41 10.38
N PHE A 175 2.17 24.35 9.40
CA PHE A 175 0.86 23.72 9.53
C PHE A 175 0.66 22.62 8.47
N PRO A 176 0.15 21.43 8.88
CA PRO A 176 0.05 20.96 10.26
C PRO A 176 1.45 20.75 10.85
N GLU A 177 1.54 20.64 12.18
CA GLU A 177 2.82 20.36 12.84
C GLU A 177 3.40 19.03 12.36
N PRO A 178 4.73 18.91 12.25
CA PRO A 178 5.36 17.67 11.82
C PRO A 178 5.05 16.55 12.82
N ARG A 179 4.77 15.37 12.28
CA ARG A 179 4.68 14.14 13.08
C ARG A 179 6.05 13.85 13.72
N PRO A 180 6.09 13.37 14.99
CA PRO A 180 7.28 12.72 15.53
C PRO A 180 7.74 11.58 14.62
N ARG A 181 8.95 11.68 14.08
CA ARG A 181 9.52 10.62 13.24
C ARG A 181 9.83 9.42 14.12
N ARG A 182 9.27 8.26 13.78
CA ARG A 182 9.76 6.99 14.32
C ARG A 182 11.19 6.80 13.82
N ALA A 183 12.10 6.40 14.70
CA ALA A 183 13.47 6.06 14.32
C ALA A 183 13.44 4.96 13.23
N THR A 184 14.27 5.14 12.20
CA THR A 184 14.47 4.12 11.18
C THR A 184 15.09 2.90 11.82
N GLU A 185 14.50 1.74 11.57
CA GLU A 185 14.99 0.46 12.05
C GLU A 185 15.86 -0.18 10.97
N SER A 186 17.16 -0.32 11.24
CA SER A 186 18.08 -1.03 10.35
C SER A 186 17.97 -2.54 10.56
N ARG A 187 17.89 -3.30 9.46
CA ARG A 187 17.79 -4.76 9.46
C ARG A 187 18.67 -5.38 8.39
N CYS A 188 19.25 -6.55 8.69
CA CYS A 188 19.88 -7.41 7.68
C CYS A 188 18.92 -8.52 7.28
N LEU A 189 18.84 -8.82 5.99
CA LEU A 189 18.04 -9.91 5.44
C LEU A 189 18.93 -10.77 4.55
N ALA A 190 18.95 -12.08 4.79
CA ALA A 190 19.53 -13.05 3.88
C ALA A 190 18.43 -13.63 2.99
N ALA A 191 18.64 -13.70 1.69
CA ALA A 191 17.72 -14.30 0.72
C ALA A 191 18.41 -15.43 -0.06
N ALA A 192 17.73 -16.56 -0.23
CA ALA A 192 18.22 -17.71 -0.98
C ALA A 192 17.75 -17.67 -2.44
N LEU A 193 18.70 -17.69 -3.36
CA LEU A 193 18.45 -17.91 -4.77
C LEU A 193 18.52 -19.41 -5.06
N ILE A 194 17.36 -20.03 -5.24
CA ILE A 194 17.25 -21.46 -5.57
C ILE A 194 16.66 -21.58 -6.96
N GLN A 195 17.49 -22.00 -7.90
CA GLN A 195 17.14 -22.07 -9.31
C GLN A 195 17.16 -23.52 -9.82
N ARG A 196 16.23 -23.83 -10.73
CA ARG A 196 16.25 -25.03 -11.57
C ARG A 196 15.86 -24.63 -12.99
N THR A 197 16.79 -24.74 -13.94
CA THR A 197 16.56 -24.32 -15.33
C THR A 197 15.99 -22.88 -15.35
N GLU A 198 14.86 -22.65 -16.03
CA GLU A 198 14.15 -21.37 -16.16
C GLU A 198 13.16 -21.08 -15.02
N LYS A 199 13.36 -21.68 -13.83
CA LYS A 199 12.46 -21.54 -12.68
C LYS A 199 13.21 -21.26 -11.39
N VAL A 200 12.58 -20.48 -10.53
CA VAL A 200 13.02 -20.19 -9.17
C VAL A 200 12.03 -20.72 -8.14
N ALA A 201 12.52 -21.13 -6.97
CA ALA A 201 11.68 -21.48 -5.85
C ALA A 201 11.34 -20.22 -5.03
N LEU A 202 10.06 -19.95 -4.87
CA LEU A 202 9.55 -18.88 -3.99
C LEU A 202 8.74 -19.48 -2.85
N ILE A 203 8.76 -18.82 -1.69
CA ILE A 203 7.88 -19.10 -0.56
C ILE A 203 6.91 -17.95 -0.35
N ARG A 204 5.86 -18.20 0.43
CA ARG A 204 4.87 -17.18 0.77
C ARG A 204 5.27 -16.46 2.06
N GLY A 205 5.22 -15.13 2.06
CA GLY A 205 5.79 -14.31 3.13
C GLY A 205 7.27 -13.99 2.88
N LEU A 206 7.73 -12.86 3.42
CA LEU A 206 9.15 -12.50 3.42
C LEU A 206 9.82 -13.16 4.63
N ASP A 207 9.56 -12.60 5.81
CA ASP A 207 9.93 -13.12 7.12
C ASP A 207 9.25 -12.26 8.21
N ASP A 208 9.25 -12.66 9.49
CA ASP A 208 8.61 -11.93 10.62
C ASP A 208 7.15 -11.50 10.36
N GLY A 209 6.40 -12.33 9.63
CA GLY A 209 5.02 -12.01 9.25
C GLY A 209 4.89 -10.84 8.25
N LEU A 210 5.99 -10.33 7.69
CA LEU A 210 5.97 -9.32 6.64
C LEU A 210 5.59 -9.93 5.30
N LEU A 211 4.76 -9.18 4.57
CA LEU A 211 4.28 -9.52 3.22
C LEU A 211 3.73 -10.96 3.10
N PRO A 212 2.88 -11.44 4.03
CA PRO A 212 2.45 -12.84 4.11
C PRO A 212 1.61 -13.28 2.90
N ASP A 213 1.17 -12.31 2.09
CA ASP A 213 0.39 -12.55 0.89
C ASP A 213 1.20 -12.63 -0.39
N LEU A 214 2.50 -12.32 -0.33
CA LEU A 214 3.37 -12.23 -1.49
C LEU A 214 4.36 -13.37 -1.54
N TRP A 215 4.70 -13.74 -2.77
CA TRP A 215 5.78 -14.67 -3.04
C TRP A 215 7.12 -13.93 -2.97
N ASN A 216 8.07 -14.53 -2.25
CA ASN A 216 9.43 -14.03 -2.06
C ASN A 216 10.42 -15.18 -2.25
N PHE A 217 11.68 -14.85 -2.54
CA PHE A 217 12.77 -15.80 -2.32
C PHE A 217 12.80 -16.18 -0.84
N PRO A 218 13.10 -17.45 -0.48
CA PRO A 218 13.25 -17.82 0.93
C PRO A 218 14.24 -16.89 1.62
N SER A 219 13.79 -16.25 2.70
CA SER A 219 14.56 -15.22 3.36
C SER A 219 14.41 -15.27 4.86
N ALA A 220 15.42 -14.77 5.57
CA ALA A 220 15.39 -14.63 7.03
C ALA A 220 16.06 -13.32 7.47
N PHE A 221 15.46 -12.63 8.44
CA PHE A 221 16.04 -11.45 9.08
C PHE A 221 17.08 -11.85 10.13
N GLY A 222 18.00 -10.93 10.41
CA GLY A 222 18.90 -10.99 11.54
C GLY A 222 19.42 -9.61 11.92
N ASP A 223 19.95 -9.49 13.13
CA ASP A 223 20.54 -8.25 13.63
C ASP A 223 21.88 -7.92 12.95
N SER A 224 22.51 -8.92 12.33
CA SER A 224 23.70 -8.79 11.50
C SER A 224 23.58 -9.63 10.22
N GLN A 225 24.47 -9.41 9.25
CA GLN A 225 24.52 -10.23 8.03
C GLN A 225 24.80 -11.71 8.36
N SER A 226 25.68 -12.00 9.33
CA SER A 226 25.98 -13.37 9.75
C SER A 226 24.79 -14.03 10.42
N ALA A 227 24.10 -13.33 11.33
CA ALA A 227 22.89 -13.84 11.97
C ALA A 227 21.78 -14.13 10.93
N ALA A 228 21.57 -13.22 9.99
CA ALA A 228 20.58 -13.41 8.92
C ALA A 228 20.92 -14.63 8.05
N ARG A 229 22.20 -14.83 7.68
CA ARG A 229 22.66 -16.01 6.93
C ARG A 229 22.42 -17.31 7.72
N SER A 230 22.72 -17.32 9.02
CA SER A 230 22.49 -18.48 9.90
C SER A 230 21.00 -18.81 10.03
N HIS A 231 20.14 -17.80 10.24
CA HIS A 231 18.69 -18.00 10.30
C HIS A 231 18.12 -18.52 8.97
N LEU A 232 18.63 -18.03 7.83
CA LEU A 232 18.25 -18.52 6.51
C LEU A 232 18.64 -19.99 6.33
N HIS A 233 19.85 -20.37 6.75
CA HIS A 233 20.32 -21.75 6.69
C HIS A 233 19.38 -22.69 7.47
N GLN A 234 19.07 -22.34 8.73
CA GLN A 234 18.14 -23.09 9.57
C GLN A 234 16.76 -23.21 8.92
N LYS A 235 16.21 -22.08 8.43
CA LYS A 235 14.89 -22.04 7.77
C LYS A 235 14.83 -22.94 6.53
N LEU A 236 15.90 -23.00 5.74
CA LEU A 236 15.98 -23.88 4.58
C LEU A 236 16.14 -25.36 4.98
N ALA A 237 16.88 -25.64 6.06
CA ALA A 237 17.05 -26.99 6.58
C ALA A 237 15.70 -27.55 7.06
N ASP A 238 14.91 -26.73 7.77
CA ASP A 238 13.57 -27.08 8.22
C ASP A 238 12.60 -27.32 7.05
N LEU A 239 12.72 -26.51 5.98
CA LEU A 239 11.89 -26.65 4.78
C LEU A 239 12.20 -27.90 3.94
N THR A 240 13.44 -28.40 4.00
CA THR A 240 13.92 -29.48 3.12
C THR A 240 14.09 -30.81 3.87
N HIS A 241 14.15 -30.79 5.20
CA HIS A 241 14.58 -31.91 6.04
C HIS A 241 15.89 -32.54 5.54
N GLY A 242 16.82 -31.72 5.02
CA GLY A 242 18.02 -32.21 4.34
C GLY A 242 19.19 -31.22 4.35
N ALA A 243 20.28 -31.62 3.69
CA ALA A 243 21.49 -30.82 3.63
C ALA A 243 21.28 -29.53 2.83
N VAL A 244 21.69 -28.41 3.42
CA VAL A 244 21.65 -27.07 2.82
C VAL A 244 23.05 -26.53 2.64
N SER A 245 23.39 -26.16 1.41
CA SER A 245 24.61 -25.41 1.10
C SER A 245 24.25 -24.01 0.61
N LEU A 246 24.76 -22.99 1.32
CA LEU A 246 24.68 -21.58 0.93
C LEU A 246 26.06 -21.11 0.48
N ALA A 247 26.20 -20.79 -0.80
CA ALA A 247 27.43 -20.23 -1.36
C ALA A 247 27.66 -18.79 -0.87
N GLU A 248 28.72 -18.15 -1.35
CA GLU A 248 28.98 -16.74 -1.07
C GLU A 248 27.91 -15.82 -1.68
N SER A 249 27.77 -14.63 -1.09
CA SER A 249 26.75 -13.65 -1.50
C SER A 249 27.02 -13.20 -2.94
N LEU A 250 26.05 -13.35 -3.85
CA LEU A 250 26.14 -12.84 -5.22
C LEU A 250 26.00 -11.32 -5.29
N ALA A 251 25.13 -10.76 -4.45
CA ALA A 251 24.84 -9.34 -4.47
C ALA A 251 24.34 -8.85 -3.13
N GLN A 252 24.43 -7.53 -2.95
CA GLN A 252 23.89 -6.82 -1.81
C GLN A 252 22.97 -5.69 -2.30
N LEU A 253 21.71 -5.73 -1.86
CA LEU A 253 20.67 -4.80 -2.27
C LEU A 253 20.20 -3.97 -1.08
N ARG A 254 19.72 -2.77 -1.35
CA ARG A 254 18.94 -1.97 -0.39
C ARG A 254 17.46 -2.05 -0.71
N HIS A 255 16.63 -2.22 0.31
CA HIS A 255 15.18 -2.23 0.21
C HIS A 255 14.53 -1.58 1.43
N GLY A 256 13.40 -0.89 1.24
CA GLY A 256 12.69 -0.22 2.32
C GLY A 256 11.30 -0.80 2.51
N ILE A 257 10.92 -1.10 3.76
CA ILE A 257 9.55 -1.51 4.11
C ILE A 257 9.07 -0.69 5.31
N THR A 258 8.15 0.25 5.08
CA THR A 258 7.60 1.13 6.12
C THR A 258 8.68 2.02 6.77
N TYR A 259 9.08 1.75 8.01
CA TYR A 259 10.15 2.46 8.74
C TYR A 259 11.45 1.63 8.81
N ARG A 260 11.50 0.50 8.09
CA ARG A 260 12.66 -0.40 8.07
C ARG A 260 13.54 -0.13 6.86
N SER A 261 14.82 0.08 7.11
CA SER A 261 15.88 0.08 6.10
C SER A 261 16.53 -1.30 6.08
N ILE A 262 16.39 -2.03 4.98
CA ILE A 262 16.78 -3.43 4.88
C ILE A 262 17.98 -3.54 3.93
N GLN A 263 19.07 -4.10 4.44
CA GLN A 263 20.22 -4.54 3.66
C GLN A 263 20.03 -6.03 3.35
N VAL A 264 19.93 -6.37 2.08
CA VAL A 264 19.60 -7.71 1.60
C VAL A 264 20.84 -8.32 0.98
N ASN A 265 21.28 -9.48 1.48
CA ASN A 265 22.34 -10.28 0.86
C ASN A 265 21.71 -11.51 0.20
N VAL A 266 22.04 -11.74 -1.07
CA VAL A 266 21.47 -12.83 -1.86
C VAL A 266 22.49 -13.97 -2.01
N TYR A 267 22.12 -15.16 -1.57
CA TYR A 267 22.99 -16.34 -1.54
C TYR A 267 22.46 -17.43 -2.49
N PRO A 268 23.27 -17.93 -3.43
CA PRO A 268 22.95 -19.14 -4.16
C PRO A 268 22.82 -20.30 -3.17
N ALA A 269 21.72 -21.04 -3.28
CA ALA A 269 21.45 -22.16 -2.40
C ALA A 269 21.32 -23.45 -3.22
N GLN A 270 22.20 -24.42 -2.92
CA GLN A 270 22.10 -25.76 -3.45
C GLN A 270 21.32 -26.63 -2.46
N ILE A 271 20.05 -26.85 -2.78
CA ILE A 271 19.14 -27.65 -1.95
C ILE A 271 18.28 -28.58 -2.81
N ARG A 272 17.98 -29.77 -2.29
CA ARG A 272 17.04 -30.70 -2.92
C ARG A 272 15.61 -30.39 -2.49
N LEU A 273 14.97 -29.45 -3.19
CA LEU A 273 13.53 -29.23 -3.03
C LEU A 273 12.70 -30.25 -3.86
N PRO A 274 11.57 -30.75 -3.34
CA PRO A 274 10.65 -31.56 -4.13
C PRO A 274 10.07 -30.78 -5.32
N ARG A 275 9.49 -31.49 -6.30
CA ARG A 275 8.86 -30.84 -7.47
C ARG A 275 7.60 -30.05 -7.11
N GLN A 276 6.93 -30.42 -6.02
CA GLN A 276 5.77 -29.71 -5.47
C GLN A 276 5.85 -29.73 -3.94
N GLY A 277 5.36 -28.68 -3.30
CA GLY A 277 5.24 -28.59 -1.85
C GLY A 277 4.22 -27.52 -1.46
N LYS A 278 3.60 -27.65 -0.28
CA LYS A 278 2.68 -26.62 0.23
C LYS A 278 3.39 -25.33 0.64
N ALA A 279 4.66 -25.43 1.04
CA ALA A 279 5.45 -24.32 1.58
C ALA A 279 6.14 -23.46 0.51
N PHE A 280 6.37 -23.98 -0.70
CA PHE A 280 7.10 -23.30 -1.76
C PHE A 280 6.48 -23.56 -3.14
N ARG A 281 6.81 -22.72 -4.12
CA ARG A 281 6.34 -22.85 -5.49
C ARG A 281 7.47 -22.58 -6.47
N TRP A 282 7.60 -23.44 -7.48
CA TRP A 282 8.44 -23.19 -8.64
C TRP A 282 7.74 -22.21 -9.57
N VAL A 283 8.35 -21.06 -9.82
CA VAL A 283 7.85 -19.99 -10.68
C VAL A 283 8.82 -19.77 -11.82
N SER A 284 8.33 -19.71 -13.06
CA SER A 284 9.17 -19.39 -14.22
C SER A 284 9.59 -17.92 -14.17
N LEU A 285 10.84 -17.64 -14.54
CA LEU A 285 11.40 -16.28 -14.60
C LEU A 285 10.49 -15.33 -15.40
N SER A 286 10.05 -15.77 -16.58
CA SER A 286 9.10 -15.03 -17.44
C SER A 286 7.77 -14.65 -16.77
N LYS A 287 7.37 -15.34 -15.70
CA LYS A 287 6.10 -15.12 -14.97
C LYS A 287 6.27 -14.33 -13.68
N LEU A 288 7.49 -13.98 -13.27
CA LEU A 288 7.74 -13.22 -12.03
C LEU A 288 7.13 -11.82 -12.07
N SER A 289 7.27 -11.14 -13.21
CA SER A 289 6.71 -9.80 -13.46
C SER A 289 5.18 -9.77 -13.42
N GLN A 290 4.53 -10.91 -13.70
CA GLN A 290 3.07 -11.07 -13.73
C GLN A 290 2.50 -11.73 -12.46
N GLY A 291 3.35 -12.24 -11.57
CA GLY A 291 2.94 -12.89 -10.33
C GLY A 291 2.74 -11.91 -9.17
N ALA A 292 1.99 -12.35 -8.15
CA ALA A 292 1.88 -11.68 -6.84
C ALA A 292 3.18 -11.84 -6.03
N VAL A 293 4.27 -11.35 -6.61
CA VAL A 293 5.65 -11.39 -6.11
C VAL A 293 5.97 -10.03 -5.50
N SER A 294 6.75 -9.99 -4.42
CA SER A 294 7.14 -8.72 -3.80
C SER A 294 8.04 -7.88 -4.70
N GLN A 295 8.11 -6.57 -4.44
CA GLN A 295 9.06 -5.69 -5.13
C GLN A 295 10.51 -6.12 -4.88
N LEU A 296 10.84 -6.62 -3.69
CA LEU A 296 12.18 -7.14 -3.41
C LEU A 296 12.49 -8.37 -4.27
N ALA A 297 11.57 -9.32 -4.39
CA ALA A 297 11.81 -10.50 -5.21
C ALA A 297 11.88 -10.17 -6.71
N ARG A 298 11.13 -9.18 -7.20
CA ARG A 298 11.32 -8.64 -8.55
C ARG A 298 12.71 -8.05 -8.72
N LYS A 299 13.13 -7.18 -7.80
CA LYS A 299 14.45 -6.56 -7.80
C LYS A 299 15.58 -7.60 -7.80
N ILE A 300 15.47 -8.66 -7.00
CA ILE A 300 16.45 -9.77 -6.99
C ILE A 300 16.50 -10.46 -8.35
N ALA A 301 15.34 -10.72 -8.97
CA ALA A 301 15.30 -11.36 -10.27
C ALA A 301 15.88 -10.45 -11.36
N ASP A 302 15.43 -9.19 -11.45
CA ASP A 302 15.86 -8.24 -12.48
C ASP A 302 17.38 -7.95 -12.42
N GLU A 303 18.01 -8.03 -11.23
CA GLU A 303 19.45 -7.79 -11.07
C GLU A 303 20.32 -9.04 -11.27
N LEU A 304 19.79 -10.26 -11.07
CA LEU A 304 20.60 -11.48 -10.96
C LEU A 304 20.21 -12.63 -11.90
N LEU A 305 19.10 -12.52 -12.63
CA LEU A 305 18.51 -13.61 -13.45
C LEU A 305 18.03 -13.12 -14.81
#